data_AF-A0A3B9UAH4-F1
#
_entry.id   AF-A0A3B9UAH4-F1
#
_cell.length_a   1.000
_cell.length_b   1.000
_cell.length_c   1.000
_cell.angle_alpha   90.00
_cell.angle_beta   90.00
_cell.angle_gamma   90.00
#
_symmetry.space_group_name_H-M   'P 1'
#
loop_
_entity.id
_entity.type
_entity.pdbx_description
1 polymer ?
#
loop_
_entity_poly.entity_id
_entity_poly.type
_entity_poly.pdbx_seq_one_letter_code
_entity_poly.pdbx_strand_id
1 'polypeptide(L)'
;MLDEEALVTTYRDLYARHVIRDNRLNISHRLGIAPIGPLPAGYTGYWLSRQDNGSVTAGYRVKGRRQGEGLIFCPDSVELWGRFNADTLCYGISRHRTDWYRGDMDRHGRPHGHGTLCYDGCRTYCGSWKAGHREGFGYQTGLNTTLQAGEWEAGNYRGERLTYTSDRIYGIDISRFQHEKGKKKFGIDWKRLRISHLGTSSRKRINGHVDYPISFMYIKATEGISIRNRYYAADYRQARSHNIHVGSYHFFSTTTPGAAQARHFLRHARLSKGDLPPVLDIEPSTAQIKRMGGPEALWREVRAWLRVVRQRSGVAPVLYISQMFVNTYLPYAPDVRSNHPVWIARYGEYKPDVRLAYWQLCADGRVNGIRGEVDINVFNGYKDEFRLFLEQNCIR
;
A
#
# COMPACT_ATOMS: atom_id res chain seq x y z
N MET A 1 5.96 12.39 -38.28
CA MET A 1 6.29 10.96 -38.40
C MET A 1 7.57 10.76 -37.63
N LEU A 2 7.48 10.14 -36.45
CA LEU A 2 8.64 9.84 -35.61
C LEU A 2 9.21 8.50 -36.08
N ASP A 3 10.52 8.50 -36.22
CA ASP A 3 11.38 7.45 -36.79
C ASP A 3 11.31 6.13 -36.00
N GLU A 4 11.01 5.02 -36.69
CA GLU A 4 10.92 3.66 -36.12
C GLU A 4 12.25 3.21 -35.49
N GLU A 5 13.39 3.77 -35.92
CA GLU A 5 14.71 3.45 -35.38
C GLU A 5 14.93 4.00 -33.96
N ALA A 6 14.26 5.10 -33.60
CA ALA A 6 14.32 5.70 -32.26
C ALA A 6 13.49 4.93 -31.21
N LEU A 7 12.39 4.29 -31.63
CA LEU A 7 11.55 3.45 -30.77
C LEU A 7 12.23 2.11 -30.44
N VAL A 8 12.90 1.49 -31.41
CA VAL A 8 13.67 0.25 -31.21
C VAL A 8 14.91 0.48 -30.31
N THR A 9 15.54 1.65 -30.42
CA THR A 9 16.68 2.05 -29.57
C THR A 9 16.26 2.27 -28.11
N THR A 10 15.09 2.89 -27.89
CA THR A 10 14.51 3.07 -26.54
C THR A 10 14.11 1.74 -25.89
N TYR A 11 13.73 0.74 -26.70
CA TYR A 11 13.39 -0.61 -26.25
C TYR A 11 14.60 -1.46 -25.86
N ARG A 12 15.71 -1.36 -26.60
CA ARG A 12 17.00 -1.93 -26.19
C ARG A 12 17.45 -1.37 -24.85
N ASP A 13 17.23 -0.07 -24.63
CA ASP A 13 17.59 0.63 -23.40
C ASP A 13 16.72 0.23 -22.19
N LEU A 14 15.45 -0.10 -22.39
CA LEU A 14 14.56 -0.58 -21.32
C LEU A 14 14.89 -2.02 -20.91
N TYR A 15 15.22 -2.88 -21.89
CA TYR A 15 15.73 -4.23 -21.65
C TYR A 15 17.12 -4.18 -20.98
N ALA A 16 17.99 -3.25 -21.38
CA ALA A 16 19.30 -3.01 -20.78
C ALA A 16 19.20 -2.48 -19.34
N ARG A 17 18.29 -1.54 -19.03
CA ARG A 17 18.20 -0.91 -17.69
C ARG A 17 17.70 -1.83 -16.58
N HIS A 18 16.95 -2.89 -16.90
CA HIS A 18 16.44 -3.84 -15.89
C HIS A 18 17.21 -5.16 -15.83
N VAL A 19 17.85 -5.59 -16.91
CA VAL A 19 18.69 -6.80 -16.92
C VAL A 19 20.15 -6.49 -16.54
N ILE A 20 20.63 -5.26 -16.78
CA ILE A 20 21.99 -4.81 -16.46
C ILE A 20 22.00 -3.94 -15.20
N ARG A 21 21.51 -4.49 -14.08
CA ARG A 21 21.85 -3.96 -12.73
C ARG A 21 22.65 -4.94 -11.88
N ASP A 22 22.72 -6.19 -12.30
CA ASP A 22 23.79 -7.11 -11.90
C ASP A 22 24.81 -7.16 -13.02
N ASN A 23 25.99 -6.62 -12.74
CA ASN A 23 27.09 -6.35 -13.67
C ASN A 23 27.78 -7.64 -14.19
N ARG A 24 27.01 -8.63 -14.68
CA ARG A 24 27.51 -9.97 -15.03
C ARG A 24 27.02 -10.53 -16.38
N LEU A 25 26.38 -9.73 -17.23
CA LEU A 25 25.75 -10.27 -18.44
C LEU A 25 26.15 -9.49 -19.70
N ASN A 26 27.42 -9.69 -20.10
CA ASN A 26 27.85 -9.61 -21.50
C ASN A 26 27.25 -10.80 -22.28
N ILE A 27 25.96 -10.72 -22.64
CA ILE A 27 25.23 -11.80 -23.33
C ILE A 27 25.06 -11.50 -24.81
N SER A 28 26.15 -11.52 -25.56
CA SER A 28 26.08 -11.89 -26.98
C SER A 28 27.18 -12.85 -27.40
N HIS A 29 28.16 -13.12 -26.52
CA HIS A 29 29.27 -14.01 -26.83
C HIS A 29 29.58 -15.10 -25.77
N ARG A 30 28.84 -15.17 -24.65
CA ARG A 30 29.18 -16.10 -23.54
C ARG A 30 28.06 -16.95 -22.94
N LEU A 31 26.81 -16.81 -23.36
CA LEU A 31 25.77 -17.81 -23.06
C LEU A 31 25.25 -18.30 -24.40
N GLY A 32 25.22 -19.60 -24.60
CA GLY A 32 24.67 -20.24 -25.79
C GLY A 32 23.19 -19.93 -25.95
N ILE A 33 22.89 -18.76 -26.51
CA ILE A 33 21.57 -18.45 -27.06
C ILE A 33 21.47 -19.34 -28.30
N ALA A 34 20.46 -20.20 -28.33
CA ALA A 34 20.20 -21.07 -29.48
C ALA A 34 20.05 -20.20 -30.76
N PRO A 35 20.58 -20.65 -31.91
CA PRO A 35 20.42 -19.94 -33.17
C PRO A 35 18.95 -19.78 -33.54
N ILE A 36 18.66 -18.77 -34.36
CA ILE A 36 17.33 -18.49 -34.93
C ILE A 36 16.85 -19.77 -35.65
N GLY A 37 15.87 -20.48 -35.06
CA GLY A 37 15.35 -21.77 -35.52
C GLY A 37 14.50 -22.49 -34.47
N PRO A 38 13.81 -23.60 -34.81
CA PRO A 38 13.02 -24.37 -33.84
C PRO A 38 13.90 -24.97 -32.75
N LEU A 39 13.51 -24.78 -31.48
CA LEU A 39 14.26 -25.30 -30.32
C LEU A 39 14.17 -26.84 -30.24
N PRO A 40 15.25 -27.52 -29.81
CA PRO A 40 15.20 -28.96 -29.52
C PRO A 40 14.10 -29.31 -28.52
N ALA A 41 13.48 -30.48 -28.68
CA ALA A 41 12.54 -31.01 -27.70
C ALA A 41 13.21 -31.12 -26.32
N GLY A 42 12.57 -30.57 -25.28
CA GLY A 42 13.13 -30.59 -23.92
C GLY A 42 14.20 -29.53 -23.63
N TYR A 43 14.42 -28.55 -24.52
CA TYR A 43 15.40 -27.49 -24.33
C TYR A 43 15.27 -26.76 -22.97
N THR A 44 16.40 -26.56 -22.30
CA THR A 44 16.51 -25.79 -21.06
C THR A 44 17.59 -24.75 -21.24
N GLY A 45 17.24 -23.46 -21.11
CA GLY A 45 18.16 -22.37 -21.38
C GLY A 45 17.46 -21.09 -21.82
N TYR A 46 18.24 -20.04 -22.06
CA TYR A 46 17.73 -18.78 -22.61
C TYR A 46 17.35 -18.94 -24.08
N TRP A 47 16.37 -18.17 -24.51
CA TRP A 47 15.83 -18.22 -25.86
C TRP A 47 15.42 -16.81 -26.31
N LEU A 48 15.60 -16.57 -27.61
CA LEU A 48 15.12 -15.42 -28.35
C LEU A 48 14.57 -15.92 -29.70
N SER A 49 13.36 -15.54 -30.06
CA SER A 49 12.76 -15.81 -31.36
C SER A 49 12.23 -14.51 -31.94
N ARG A 50 12.56 -14.27 -33.22
CA ARG A 50 12.04 -13.16 -34.02
C ARG A 50 11.31 -13.74 -35.23
N GLN A 51 10.10 -13.28 -35.49
CA GLN A 51 9.30 -13.65 -36.66
C GLN A 51 9.35 -12.55 -37.72
N ASP A 52 9.04 -12.91 -38.97
CA ASP A 52 9.07 -11.99 -40.12
C ASP A 52 8.07 -10.84 -39.99
N ASN A 53 6.97 -11.06 -39.27
CA ASN A 53 5.99 -10.03 -38.92
C ASN A 53 6.47 -9.07 -37.82
N GLY A 54 7.77 -9.10 -37.45
CA GLY A 54 8.37 -8.24 -36.43
C GLY A 54 8.13 -8.69 -34.98
N SER A 55 7.39 -9.78 -34.75
CA SER A 55 7.16 -10.28 -33.39
C SER A 55 8.45 -10.82 -32.76
N VAL A 56 8.69 -10.47 -31.50
CA VAL A 56 9.87 -10.87 -30.72
C VAL A 56 9.43 -11.56 -29.45
N THR A 57 10.04 -12.68 -29.12
CA THR A 57 9.81 -13.38 -27.86
C THR A 57 11.13 -13.80 -27.24
N ALA A 58 11.27 -13.59 -25.94
CA ALA A 58 12.51 -13.85 -25.22
C ALA A 58 12.25 -14.36 -23.80
N GLY A 59 13.19 -15.12 -23.24
CA GLY A 59 13.12 -15.55 -21.84
C GLY A 59 13.90 -16.82 -21.58
N TYR A 60 13.66 -17.43 -20.42
CA TYR A 60 14.25 -18.72 -20.05
C TYR A 60 13.24 -19.86 -20.23
N ARG A 61 13.71 -21.04 -20.62
CA ARG A 61 12.89 -22.25 -20.74
C ARG A 61 13.44 -23.37 -19.86
N VAL A 62 12.55 -24.20 -19.33
CA VAL A 62 12.85 -25.45 -18.63
C VAL A 62 12.05 -26.57 -19.30
N LYS A 63 12.74 -27.59 -19.81
CA LYS A 63 12.14 -28.73 -20.52
C LYS A 63 11.16 -28.28 -21.63
N GLY A 64 11.54 -27.27 -22.39
CA GLY A 64 10.76 -26.71 -23.49
C GLY A 64 9.70 -25.69 -23.08
N ARG A 65 9.41 -25.48 -21.79
CA ARG A 65 8.38 -24.54 -21.30
C ARG A 65 8.98 -23.24 -20.79
N ARG A 66 8.33 -22.09 -21.00
CA ARG A 66 8.79 -20.79 -20.48
C ARG A 66 8.76 -20.77 -18.95
N GLN A 67 9.81 -20.23 -18.34
CA GLN A 67 10.01 -20.16 -16.89
C GLN A 67 10.75 -18.87 -16.52
N GLY A 68 10.39 -18.24 -15.41
CA GLY A 68 11.04 -17.02 -14.94
C GLY A 68 10.68 -15.81 -15.82
N GLU A 69 11.52 -14.77 -15.81
CA GLU A 69 11.26 -13.55 -16.57
C GLU A 69 11.29 -13.79 -18.09
N GLY A 70 10.36 -13.16 -18.81
CA GLY A 70 10.27 -13.23 -20.26
C GLY A 70 9.52 -12.06 -20.88
N LEU A 71 9.66 -11.93 -22.19
CA LEU A 71 9.09 -10.89 -23.04
C LEU A 71 8.37 -11.53 -24.23
N ILE A 72 7.23 -10.97 -24.60
CA ILE A 72 6.52 -11.22 -25.86
C ILE A 72 6.16 -9.85 -26.41
N PHE A 73 6.61 -9.53 -27.60
CA PHE A 73 6.34 -8.29 -28.30
C PHE A 73 5.75 -8.63 -29.66
N CYS A 74 4.60 -8.06 -29.97
CA CYS A 74 3.94 -8.19 -31.26
C CYS A 74 3.59 -6.77 -31.76
N PRO A 75 4.15 -6.30 -32.89
CA PRO A 75 4.05 -4.89 -33.33
C PRO A 75 2.63 -4.30 -33.33
N ASP A 76 1.61 -5.10 -33.69
CA ASP A 76 0.22 -4.64 -33.85
C ASP A 76 -0.77 -5.19 -32.81
N SER A 77 -0.28 -5.82 -31.75
CA SER A 77 -1.16 -6.38 -30.71
C SER A 77 -0.68 -6.02 -29.32
N VAL A 78 -0.06 -6.98 -28.63
CA VAL A 78 0.23 -6.88 -27.22
C VAL A 78 1.72 -7.02 -26.99
N GLU A 79 2.22 -6.15 -26.13
CA GLU A 79 3.51 -6.28 -25.50
C GLU A 79 3.32 -6.84 -24.09
N LEU A 80 3.86 -8.01 -23.80
CA LEU A 80 3.84 -8.67 -22.50
C LEU A 80 5.26 -8.77 -21.95
N TRP A 81 5.44 -8.38 -20.70
CA TRP A 81 6.65 -8.64 -19.95
C TRP A 81 6.30 -9.20 -18.58
N GLY A 82 6.97 -10.26 -18.13
CA GLY A 82 6.82 -10.69 -16.75
C GLY A 82 7.25 -12.12 -16.50
N ARG A 83 6.76 -12.64 -15.37
CA ARG A 83 7.20 -13.92 -14.81
C ARG A 83 6.32 -15.06 -15.27
N PHE A 84 6.93 -15.97 -16.03
CA PHE A 84 6.36 -17.22 -16.47
C PHE A 84 6.60 -18.35 -15.45
N ASN A 85 5.62 -19.23 -15.32
CA ASN A 85 5.74 -20.51 -14.66
C ASN A 85 5.14 -21.57 -15.58
N ALA A 86 5.97 -22.44 -16.15
CA ALA A 86 5.56 -23.47 -17.12
C ALA A 86 4.58 -22.94 -18.20
N ASP A 87 5.01 -21.96 -18.99
CA ASP A 87 4.25 -21.27 -20.05
C ASP A 87 3.08 -20.38 -19.60
N THR A 88 2.72 -20.40 -18.32
CA THR A 88 1.70 -19.50 -17.76
C THR A 88 2.37 -18.21 -17.32
N LEU A 89 1.97 -17.07 -17.87
CA LEU A 89 2.37 -15.76 -17.36
C LEU A 89 1.61 -15.53 -16.06
N CYS A 90 2.29 -15.60 -14.91
CA CYS A 90 1.63 -15.52 -13.61
C CYS A 90 1.52 -14.08 -13.10
N TYR A 91 2.44 -13.21 -13.52
CA TYR A 91 2.47 -11.80 -13.17
C TYR A 91 3.22 -11.05 -14.27
N GLY A 92 2.74 -9.89 -14.70
CA GLY A 92 3.44 -9.12 -15.71
C GLY A 92 2.80 -7.78 -16.01
N ILE A 93 3.42 -7.09 -16.97
CA ILE A 93 2.91 -5.91 -17.64
C ILE A 93 2.40 -6.34 -19.01
N SER A 94 1.19 -5.92 -19.37
CA SER A 94 0.65 -6.02 -20.72
C SER A 94 0.40 -4.61 -21.25
N ARG A 95 0.80 -4.31 -22.48
CA ARG A 95 0.51 -3.04 -23.14
C ARG A 95 -0.09 -3.29 -24.50
N HIS A 96 -1.18 -2.60 -24.81
CA HIS A 96 -1.84 -2.63 -26.10
C HIS A 96 -2.25 -1.19 -26.44
N ARG A 97 -1.60 -0.59 -27.43
CA ARG A 97 -1.77 0.83 -27.78
C ARG A 97 -1.55 1.74 -26.57
N THR A 98 -2.57 2.49 -26.15
CA THR A 98 -2.59 3.41 -25.00
C THR A 98 -2.94 2.71 -23.68
N ASP A 99 -3.42 1.47 -23.74
CA ASP A 99 -3.85 0.70 -22.58
C ASP A 99 -2.68 -0.10 -22.02
N TRP A 100 -2.59 -0.16 -20.68
CA TRP A 100 -1.63 -1.06 -20.04
C TRP A 100 -2.21 -1.71 -18.79
N TYR A 101 -1.89 -2.98 -18.58
CA TYR A 101 -2.15 -3.73 -17.36
C TYR A 101 -0.85 -4.07 -16.66
N ARG A 102 -0.85 -4.09 -15.33
CA ARG A 102 0.21 -4.65 -14.51
C ARG A 102 -0.40 -5.44 -13.36
N GLY A 103 -0.10 -6.72 -13.27
CA GLY A 103 -0.59 -7.55 -12.19
C GLY A 103 -0.57 -9.03 -12.50
N ASP A 104 -1.30 -9.78 -11.68
CA ASP A 104 -1.48 -11.22 -11.82
C ASP A 104 -2.26 -11.56 -13.10
N MET A 105 -1.92 -12.68 -13.74
CA MET A 105 -2.55 -13.11 -14.98
C MET A 105 -2.87 -14.60 -14.97
N ASP A 106 -3.87 -14.99 -15.76
CA ASP A 106 -4.19 -16.40 -15.99
C ASP A 106 -3.34 -16.99 -17.13
N ARG A 107 -3.49 -18.31 -17.37
CA ARG A 107 -2.80 -19.03 -18.46
C ARG A 107 -3.05 -18.50 -19.87
N HIS A 108 -4.03 -17.63 -20.05
CA HIS A 108 -4.36 -16.98 -21.32
C HIS A 108 -3.81 -15.55 -21.38
N GLY A 109 -3.05 -15.10 -20.38
CA GLY A 109 -2.53 -13.74 -20.28
C GLY A 109 -3.58 -12.69 -19.95
N ARG A 110 -4.75 -13.11 -19.45
CA ARG A 110 -5.81 -12.18 -19.03
C ARG A 110 -5.58 -11.75 -17.58
N PRO A 111 -5.91 -10.51 -17.21
CA PRO A 111 -5.95 -10.08 -15.81
C PRO A 111 -6.68 -11.09 -14.91
N HIS A 112 -6.01 -11.58 -13.87
CA HIS A 112 -6.58 -12.56 -12.93
C HIS A 112 -5.84 -12.51 -11.60
N GLY A 113 -6.52 -12.37 -10.47
CA GLY A 113 -5.88 -12.10 -9.18
C GLY A 113 -5.95 -10.61 -8.87
N HIS A 114 -4.83 -9.94 -8.67
CA HIS A 114 -4.80 -8.49 -8.44
C HIS A 114 -3.95 -7.75 -9.48
N GLY A 115 -4.39 -6.55 -9.86
CA GLY A 115 -3.59 -5.70 -10.74
C GLY A 115 -4.22 -4.36 -11.06
N THR A 116 -3.43 -3.53 -11.74
CA THR A 116 -3.81 -2.21 -12.23
C THR A 116 -3.93 -2.23 -13.74
N LEU A 117 -5.06 -1.79 -14.27
CA LEU A 117 -5.28 -1.50 -15.68
C LEU A 117 -5.41 0.02 -15.87
N CYS A 118 -4.80 0.57 -16.90
CA CYS A 118 -5.03 1.92 -17.37
C CYS A 118 -5.58 1.85 -18.80
N TYR A 119 -6.67 2.55 -19.04
CA TYR A 119 -7.27 2.74 -20.35
C TYR A 119 -7.00 4.15 -20.86
N ASP A 120 -6.57 4.24 -22.12
CA ASP A 120 -6.36 5.49 -22.86
C ASP A 120 -5.49 6.52 -22.10
N GLY A 121 -4.57 6.03 -21.26
CA GLY A 121 -3.69 6.86 -20.44
C GLY A 121 -4.38 7.69 -19.35
N CYS A 122 -5.69 7.57 -19.13
CA CYS A 122 -6.43 8.46 -18.24
C CYS A 122 -7.38 7.75 -17.26
N ARG A 123 -7.95 6.59 -17.62
CA ARG A 123 -8.86 5.85 -16.73
C ARG A 123 -8.13 4.68 -16.12
N THR A 124 -7.95 4.67 -14.80
CA THR A 124 -7.28 3.54 -14.14
C THR A 124 -8.29 2.68 -13.41
N TYR A 125 -8.07 1.37 -13.36
CA TYR A 125 -8.68 0.46 -12.40
C TYR A 125 -7.57 -0.29 -11.66
N CYS A 126 -7.54 -0.22 -10.34
CA CYS A 126 -6.66 -1.01 -9.49
C CYS A 126 -7.52 -1.91 -8.61
N GLY A 127 -7.38 -3.23 -8.70
CA GLY A 127 -8.25 -4.10 -7.90
C GLY A 127 -8.13 -5.57 -8.25
N SER A 128 -9.14 -6.32 -7.84
CA SER A 128 -9.25 -7.74 -8.11
C SER A 128 -9.78 -8.02 -9.51
N TRP A 129 -9.34 -9.15 -10.06
CA TRP A 129 -9.60 -9.57 -11.43
C TRP A 129 -9.93 -11.06 -11.45
N LYS A 130 -10.90 -11.43 -12.28
CA LYS A 130 -11.23 -12.82 -12.56
C LYS A 130 -11.47 -13.00 -14.04
N ALA A 131 -10.58 -13.76 -14.68
CA ALA A 131 -10.66 -14.12 -16.10
C ALA A 131 -10.82 -12.91 -17.04
N GLY A 132 -10.08 -11.83 -16.77
CA GLY A 132 -10.09 -10.58 -17.55
C GLY A 132 -11.14 -9.56 -17.13
N HIS A 133 -12.03 -9.91 -16.19
CA HIS A 133 -13.05 -8.99 -15.69
C HIS A 133 -12.64 -8.43 -14.33
N ARG A 134 -12.95 -7.15 -14.09
CA ARG A 134 -12.92 -6.55 -12.75
C ARG A 134 -13.88 -7.35 -11.87
N GLU A 135 -13.39 -7.83 -10.75
CA GLU A 135 -14.13 -8.73 -9.85
C GLU A 135 -13.73 -8.41 -8.43
N GLY A 136 -14.60 -8.54 -7.44
CA GLY A 136 -14.29 -8.19 -6.07
C GLY A 136 -13.91 -6.70 -5.93
N PHE A 137 -13.09 -6.38 -4.94
CA PHE A 137 -12.86 -4.98 -4.60
C PHE A 137 -11.75 -4.31 -5.43
N GLY A 138 -12.02 -3.09 -5.87
CA GLY A 138 -11.06 -2.25 -6.57
C GLY A 138 -11.28 -0.74 -6.44
N TYR A 139 -10.59 0.00 -7.28
CA TYR A 139 -10.62 1.44 -7.37
C TYR A 139 -10.60 1.81 -8.85
N GLN A 140 -11.43 2.73 -9.30
CA GLN A 140 -11.45 3.21 -10.67
C GLN A 140 -11.44 4.73 -10.74
N THR A 141 -10.58 5.32 -11.57
CA THR A 141 -10.58 6.76 -11.87
C THR A 141 -11.16 7.01 -13.26
N GLY A 142 -11.97 8.07 -13.39
CA GLY A 142 -12.49 8.56 -14.68
C GLY A 142 -11.79 9.83 -15.17
N LEU A 143 -12.00 10.17 -16.46
CA LEU A 143 -11.38 11.31 -17.16
C LEU A 143 -11.71 12.69 -16.53
N ASN A 144 -12.86 12.87 -15.85
CA ASN A 144 -13.32 14.18 -15.32
C ASN A 144 -13.97 14.11 -13.91
N THR A 145 -13.39 13.34 -12.97
CA THR A 145 -13.92 13.00 -11.60
C THR A 145 -15.21 12.14 -11.66
N THR A 146 -15.42 11.07 -10.88
CA THR A 146 -15.15 10.71 -9.48
C THR A 146 -14.36 9.39 -9.37
N LEU A 147 -13.59 9.20 -8.29
CA LEU A 147 -13.00 7.91 -7.92
C LEU A 147 -14.13 6.96 -7.50
N GLN A 148 -14.27 5.80 -8.14
CA GLN A 148 -15.17 4.72 -7.72
C GLN A 148 -14.36 3.70 -6.94
N ALA A 149 -14.75 3.33 -5.72
CA ALA A 149 -14.04 2.32 -4.96
C ALA A 149 -15.02 1.42 -4.21
N GLY A 150 -15.17 0.18 -4.64
CA GLY A 150 -16.24 -0.70 -4.16
C GLY A 150 -16.09 -2.13 -4.66
N GLU A 151 -17.19 -2.87 -4.77
CA GLU A 151 -17.15 -4.20 -5.36
C GLU A 151 -17.42 -4.11 -6.86
N TRP A 152 -16.77 -4.98 -7.62
CA TRP A 152 -17.06 -5.30 -9.00
C TRP A 152 -17.52 -6.75 -9.10
N GLU A 153 -18.46 -7.02 -9.99
CA GLU A 153 -18.89 -8.38 -10.29
C GLU A 153 -19.06 -8.49 -11.80
N ALA A 154 -18.29 -9.40 -12.42
CA ALA A 154 -18.25 -9.58 -13.86
C ALA A 154 -18.05 -8.25 -14.63
N GLY A 155 -17.17 -7.38 -14.11
CA GLY A 155 -16.85 -6.09 -14.72
C GLY A 155 -17.78 -4.94 -14.32
N ASN A 156 -18.89 -5.19 -13.62
CA ASN A 156 -19.88 -4.17 -13.25
C ASN A 156 -19.63 -3.63 -11.85
N TYR A 157 -19.63 -2.31 -11.69
CA TYR A 157 -19.51 -1.67 -10.37
C TYR A 157 -20.80 -1.90 -9.56
N ARG A 158 -20.68 -2.50 -8.38
CA ARG A 158 -21.78 -2.84 -7.47
C ARG A 158 -21.94 -1.88 -6.30
N GLY A 159 -21.23 -0.76 -6.30
CA GLY A 159 -21.20 0.23 -5.23
C GLY A 159 -20.09 -0.02 -4.22
N GLU A 160 -19.93 0.91 -3.27
CA GLU A 160 -18.92 0.91 -2.21
C GLU A 160 -19.20 -0.17 -1.14
N ARG A 161 -19.21 -1.44 -1.55
CA ARG A 161 -19.31 -2.60 -0.67
C ARG A 161 -17.88 -3.08 -0.40
N LEU A 162 -17.54 -3.38 0.85
CA LEU A 162 -16.23 -3.90 1.23
C LEU A 162 -16.39 -5.31 1.78
N THR A 163 -15.90 -6.29 1.03
CA THR A 163 -15.68 -7.64 1.53
C THR A 163 -14.31 -7.72 2.20
N TYR A 164 -14.29 -8.15 3.46
CA TYR A 164 -13.07 -8.30 4.25
C TYR A 164 -12.55 -9.73 4.14
N THR A 165 -11.39 -9.90 3.48
CA THR A 165 -10.70 -11.17 3.23
C THR A 165 -9.26 -11.11 3.74
N SER A 166 -8.58 -12.26 3.81
CA SER A 166 -7.17 -12.36 4.20
C SER A 166 -6.19 -11.67 3.25
N ASP A 167 -6.61 -11.29 2.04
CA ASP A 167 -5.74 -10.65 1.05
C ASP A 167 -5.49 -9.17 1.34
N ARG A 168 -6.31 -8.59 2.25
CA ARG A 168 -6.12 -7.22 2.73
C ARG A 168 -4.93 -7.13 3.67
N ILE A 169 -4.31 -5.96 3.68
CA ILE A 169 -3.21 -5.66 4.59
C ILE A 169 -3.80 -5.05 5.87
N TYR A 170 -3.94 -5.88 6.90
CA TYR A 170 -4.41 -5.45 8.22
C TYR A 170 -3.27 -5.01 9.13
N GLY A 171 -3.60 -4.09 10.02
CA GLY A 171 -2.76 -3.70 11.14
C GLY A 171 -3.59 -3.33 12.34
N ILE A 172 -2.92 -2.98 13.42
CA ILE A 172 -3.56 -2.50 14.65
C ILE A 172 -2.87 -1.25 15.16
N ASP A 173 -3.54 -0.52 16.04
CA ASP A 173 -2.87 0.49 16.84
C ASP A 173 -3.13 0.26 18.33
N ILE A 174 -2.10 0.55 19.13
CA ILE A 174 -2.10 0.24 20.56
C ILE A 174 -1.54 1.40 21.39
N SER A 175 -1.99 1.43 22.64
CA SER A 175 -1.54 2.38 23.65
C SER A 175 -1.50 1.70 25.02
N ARG A 176 -1.41 2.49 26.10
CA ARG A 176 -1.54 1.96 27.47
C ARG A 176 -2.85 1.19 27.70
N PHE A 177 -3.91 1.47 26.94
CA PHE A 177 -5.23 0.89 27.16
C PHE A 177 -5.28 -0.61 26.84
N GLN A 178 -4.40 -1.11 25.96
CA GLN A 178 -4.24 -2.55 25.71
C GLN A 178 -3.50 -3.28 26.84
N HIS A 179 -2.94 -2.54 27.81
CA HIS A 179 -2.29 -3.09 28.99
C HIS A 179 -3.08 -2.88 30.28
N GLU A 180 -4.01 -1.93 30.32
CA GLU A 180 -4.60 -1.46 31.57
C GLU A 180 -6.12 -1.48 31.54
N LYS A 181 -6.74 -2.15 32.53
CA LYS A 181 -8.19 -2.07 32.79
C LYS A 181 -8.42 -1.76 34.26
N GLY A 182 -8.77 -0.51 34.54
CA GLY A 182 -8.80 0.01 35.92
C GLY A 182 -7.43 -0.13 36.58
N LYS A 183 -7.36 -0.83 37.72
CA LYS A 183 -6.09 -1.08 38.43
C LYS A 183 -5.31 -2.30 37.91
N LYS A 184 -5.92 -3.13 37.05
CA LYS A 184 -5.29 -4.37 36.55
C LYS A 184 -4.39 -4.07 35.35
N LYS A 185 -3.24 -4.76 35.31
CA LYS A 185 -2.28 -4.71 34.20
C LYS A 185 -2.21 -6.06 33.50
N PHE A 186 -2.04 -6.03 32.18
CA PHE A 186 -1.98 -7.19 31.32
C PHE A 186 -0.77 -7.10 30.38
N GLY A 187 -0.12 -8.23 30.17
CA GLY A 187 0.88 -8.38 29.10
C GLY A 187 0.20 -8.70 27.77
N ILE A 188 0.90 -8.39 26.68
CA ILE A 188 0.55 -8.85 25.34
C ILE A 188 1.31 -10.15 25.06
N ASP A 189 0.59 -11.19 24.62
CA ASP A 189 1.19 -12.42 24.11
C ASP A 189 1.54 -12.25 22.62
N TRP A 190 2.75 -11.77 22.39
CA TRP A 190 3.27 -11.43 21.05
C TRP A 190 3.33 -12.62 20.09
N LYS A 191 3.44 -13.85 20.61
CA LYS A 191 3.51 -15.07 19.78
C LYS A 191 2.16 -15.46 19.19
N ARG A 192 1.06 -14.97 19.78
CA ARG A 192 -0.32 -15.32 19.39
C ARG A 192 -1.02 -14.24 18.59
N LEU A 193 -0.33 -13.14 18.28
CA LEU A 193 -0.92 -11.97 17.63
C LEU A 193 -1.51 -12.29 16.25
N ARG A 194 -2.83 -12.43 16.22
CA ARG A 194 -3.66 -12.56 15.02
C ARG A 194 -4.99 -11.87 15.26
N ILE A 195 -5.48 -11.14 14.27
CA ILE A 195 -6.81 -10.52 14.33
C ILE A 195 -7.83 -11.63 14.23
N SER A 196 -8.71 -11.72 15.24
CA SER A 196 -9.73 -12.77 15.37
C SER A 196 -11.16 -12.25 15.26
N HIS A 197 -11.36 -10.93 15.32
CA HIS A 197 -12.68 -10.32 15.10
C HIS A 197 -12.55 -8.88 14.61
N LEU A 198 -13.33 -8.49 13.60
CA LEU A 198 -13.32 -7.14 13.01
C LEU A 198 -14.33 -6.18 13.66
N GLY A 199 -14.69 -6.42 14.92
CA GLY A 199 -15.65 -5.60 15.67
C GLY A 199 -17.09 -5.67 15.16
N THR A 200 -17.99 -5.10 15.95
CA THR A 200 -19.46 -5.09 15.77
C THR A 200 -20.02 -3.69 15.53
N SER A 201 -19.24 -2.64 15.80
CA SER A 201 -19.59 -1.22 15.62
C SER A 201 -20.11 -0.84 14.22
N SER A 202 -19.85 -1.65 13.19
CA SER A 202 -20.39 -1.49 11.85
C SER A 202 -20.60 -2.84 11.20
N ARG A 203 -21.64 -2.96 10.35
CA ARG A 203 -21.92 -4.19 9.60
C ARG A 203 -20.80 -4.43 8.58
N LYS A 204 -20.11 -5.56 8.72
CA LYS A 204 -19.01 -5.97 7.84
C LYS A 204 -19.38 -7.26 7.12
N ARG A 205 -19.20 -7.31 5.80
CA ARG A 205 -19.29 -8.56 5.04
C ARG A 205 -17.95 -9.27 5.14
N ILE A 206 -17.90 -10.30 5.96
CA ILE A 206 -16.72 -11.14 6.16
C ILE A 206 -16.92 -12.40 5.33
N ASN A 207 -15.95 -12.73 4.48
CA ASN A 207 -15.95 -13.99 3.76
C ASN A 207 -14.96 -14.94 4.44
N GLY A 208 -15.47 -16.02 5.03
CA GLY A 208 -14.66 -17.00 5.77
C GLY A 208 -14.45 -16.66 7.25
N HIS A 209 -13.50 -17.35 7.88
CA HIS A 209 -13.14 -17.18 9.29
C HIS A 209 -12.09 -16.07 9.45
N VAL A 210 -12.31 -15.14 10.40
CA VAL A 210 -11.34 -14.07 10.70
C VAL A 210 -10.16 -14.66 11.45
N ASP A 211 -9.05 -14.82 10.74
CA ASP A 211 -7.77 -15.16 11.32
C ASP A 211 -6.65 -14.50 10.50
N TYR A 212 -6.43 -13.20 10.74
CA TYR A 212 -5.58 -12.39 9.87
C TYR A 212 -4.26 -12.01 10.54
N PRO A 213 -3.13 -12.02 9.79
CA PRO A 213 -1.86 -11.55 10.30
C PRO A 213 -1.89 -10.04 10.56
N ILE A 214 -1.03 -9.59 11.48
CA ILE A 214 -0.80 -8.17 11.73
C ILE A 214 0.41 -7.73 10.89
N SER A 215 0.15 -7.07 9.77
CA SER A 215 1.19 -6.63 8.84
C SER A 215 1.88 -5.33 9.28
N PHE A 216 1.16 -4.48 10.02
CA PHE A 216 1.69 -3.24 10.60
C PHE A 216 1.08 -2.92 11.97
N MET A 217 1.79 -2.10 12.75
CA MET A 217 1.35 -1.65 14.05
C MET A 217 1.77 -0.19 14.32
N TYR A 218 0.82 0.65 14.73
CA TYR A 218 1.11 1.97 15.29
C TYR A 218 1.04 1.95 16.82
N ILE A 219 2.00 2.56 17.49
CA ILE A 219 2.08 2.55 18.96
C ILE A 219 2.10 3.99 19.47
N LYS A 220 1.22 4.31 20.42
CA LYS A 220 1.21 5.64 21.06
C LYS A 220 2.54 5.88 21.73
N ALA A 221 3.25 6.93 21.37
CA ALA A 221 4.49 7.31 22.04
C ALA A 221 4.24 8.39 23.10
N THR A 222 3.57 9.47 22.70
CA THR A 222 3.44 10.69 23.50
C THR A 222 2.11 11.41 23.25
N GLU A 223 1.80 12.36 24.12
CA GLU A 223 0.65 13.26 23.99
C GLU A 223 1.00 14.63 24.58
N GLY A 224 0.66 15.69 23.85
CA GLY A 224 1.02 17.06 24.23
C GLY A 224 2.52 17.23 24.50
N ILE A 225 2.88 17.86 25.62
CA ILE A 225 4.29 18.10 25.98
C ILE A 225 4.77 17.32 27.21
N SER A 226 3.93 16.46 27.79
CA SER A 226 4.21 15.85 29.10
C SER A 226 3.85 14.38 29.19
N ILE A 227 2.81 13.94 28.47
CA ILE A 227 2.33 12.56 28.58
C ILE A 227 3.22 11.64 27.74
N ARG A 228 3.58 10.50 28.33
CA ARG A 228 4.34 9.41 27.71
C ARG A 228 3.58 8.10 27.91
N ASN A 229 3.52 7.27 26.88
CA ASN A 229 3.03 5.91 27.04
C ASN A 229 4.13 5.07 27.71
N ARG A 230 3.86 4.56 28.91
CA ARG A 230 4.83 3.78 29.69
C ARG A 230 5.20 2.42 29.06
N TYR A 231 4.35 1.88 28.19
CA TYR A 231 4.58 0.57 27.53
C TYR A 231 5.29 0.69 26.18
N TYR A 232 5.28 1.89 25.58
CA TYR A 232 5.77 2.16 24.23
C TYR A 232 7.12 1.53 23.89
N ALA A 233 8.14 1.70 24.75
CA ALA A 233 9.48 1.20 24.45
C ALA A 233 9.58 -0.33 24.49
N ALA A 234 8.75 -1.01 25.28
CA ALA A 234 8.67 -2.46 25.30
C ALA A 234 7.90 -2.96 24.07
N ASP A 235 6.74 -2.37 23.79
CA ASP A 235 5.87 -2.77 22.68
C ASP A 235 6.55 -2.58 21.33
N TYR A 236 7.24 -1.44 21.14
CA TYR A 236 8.00 -1.18 19.93
C TYR A 236 9.07 -2.26 19.67
N ARG A 237 9.81 -2.67 20.72
CA ARG A 237 10.85 -3.70 20.58
C ARG A 237 10.25 -5.04 20.19
N GLN A 238 9.15 -5.42 20.85
CA GLN A 238 8.48 -6.68 20.59
C GLN A 238 7.85 -6.72 19.19
N ALA A 239 7.19 -5.63 18.77
CA ALA A 239 6.64 -5.55 17.42
C ALA A 239 7.75 -5.75 16.35
N ARG A 240 8.90 -5.08 16.51
CA ARG A 240 10.04 -5.26 15.60
C ARG A 240 10.63 -6.67 15.64
N SER A 241 10.77 -7.28 16.82
CA SER A 241 11.31 -8.64 16.93
C SER A 241 10.38 -9.71 16.31
N HIS A 242 9.10 -9.38 16.13
CA HIS A 242 8.10 -10.22 15.46
C HIS A 242 7.88 -9.84 13.98
N ASN A 243 8.78 -9.05 13.37
CA ASN A 243 8.72 -8.61 11.96
C ASN A 243 7.44 -7.82 11.60
N ILE A 244 6.83 -7.15 12.57
CA ILE A 244 5.70 -6.25 12.31
C ILE A 244 6.26 -4.88 11.93
N HIS A 245 5.79 -4.30 10.81
CA HIS A 245 6.16 -2.93 10.42
C HIS A 245 5.60 -1.96 11.45
N VAL A 246 6.48 -1.26 12.17
CA VAL A 246 6.07 -0.45 13.32
C VAL A 246 6.15 1.04 13.01
N GLY A 247 5.18 1.80 13.52
CA GLY A 247 5.18 3.25 13.50
C GLY A 247 4.85 3.82 14.88
N SER A 248 5.21 5.08 15.08
CA SER A 248 4.97 5.79 16.35
C SER A 248 4.01 6.94 16.14
N TYR A 249 3.04 7.08 17.03
CA TYR A 249 2.07 8.18 16.95
C TYR A 249 2.10 9.13 18.15
N HIS A 250 1.70 10.37 17.89
CA HIS A 250 1.56 11.45 18.86
C HIS A 250 0.12 11.93 18.92
N PHE A 251 -0.48 11.95 20.11
CA PHE A 251 -1.82 12.52 20.31
C PHE A 251 -1.73 14.03 20.51
N PHE A 252 -2.35 14.80 19.60
CA PHE A 252 -2.26 16.25 19.57
C PHE A 252 -3.04 16.91 20.71
N SER A 253 -2.42 17.88 21.36
CA SER A 253 -3.03 18.74 22.38
C SER A 253 -3.37 20.11 21.80
N THR A 254 -4.58 20.60 22.08
CA THR A 254 -5.03 21.94 21.67
C THR A 254 -4.56 23.06 22.58
N THR A 255 -3.84 22.76 23.66
CA THR A 255 -3.44 23.73 24.69
C THR A 255 -1.95 23.98 24.73
N THR A 256 -1.17 23.36 23.84
CA THR A 256 0.30 23.49 23.82
C THR A 256 0.81 23.72 22.39
N PRO A 257 1.90 24.48 22.19
CA PRO A 257 2.39 24.78 20.84
C PRO A 257 2.82 23.53 20.07
N GLY A 258 2.45 23.42 18.79
CA GLY A 258 2.69 22.23 17.97
C GLY A 258 4.18 21.89 17.80
N ALA A 259 5.04 22.90 17.70
CA ALA A 259 6.50 22.68 17.65
C ALA A 259 7.06 22.13 18.98
N ALA A 260 6.47 22.50 20.13
CA ALA A 260 6.87 21.97 21.43
C ALA A 260 6.42 20.51 21.59
N GLN A 261 5.20 20.19 21.13
CA GLN A 261 4.69 18.83 21.04
C GLN A 261 5.56 17.94 20.13
N ALA A 262 5.99 18.44 18.96
CA ALA A 262 6.88 17.72 18.07
C ALA A 262 8.24 17.43 18.73
N ARG A 263 8.85 18.40 19.42
CA ARG A 263 10.08 18.17 20.18
C ARG A 263 9.89 17.12 21.28
N HIS A 264 8.73 17.12 21.95
CA HIS A 264 8.41 16.10 22.94
C HIS A 264 8.28 14.71 22.33
N PHE A 265 7.58 14.59 21.20
CA PHE A 265 7.50 13.36 20.42
C PHE A 265 8.88 12.86 20.01
N LEU A 266 9.70 13.70 19.39
CA LEU A 266 11.04 13.33 18.90
C LEU A 266 12.02 12.92 20.00
N ARG A 267 11.82 13.37 21.25
CA ARG A 267 12.63 12.95 22.39
C ARG A 267 12.29 11.55 22.92
N HIS A 268 11.08 11.07 22.68
CA HIS A 268 10.56 9.87 23.34
C HIS A 268 10.09 8.77 22.38
N ALA A 269 9.76 9.14 21.15
CA ALA A 269 9.48 8.19 20.07
C ALA A 269 10.79 7.71 19.44
N ARG A 270 10.78 6.45 19.03
CA ARG A 270 11.80 5.82 18.20
C ARG A 270 11.47 6.06 16.74
N LEU A 271 12.49 6.45 16.00
CA LEU A 271 12.46 6.77 14.57
C LEU A 271 13.65 6.06 13.92
N SER A 272 13.56 4.74 13.84
CA SER A 272 14.63 3.90 13.31
C SER A 272 14.42 3.67 11.81
N LYS A 273 15.50 3.36 11.09
CA LYS A 273 15.43 2.95 9.69
C LYS A 273 14.43 1.80 9.51
N GLY A 274 13.60 1.92 8.48
CA GLY A 274 12.53 0.98 8.15
C GLY A 274 11.25 1.14 8.97
N ASP A 275 11.21 2.06 9.95
CA ASP A 275 9.94 2.38 10.63
C ASP A 275 8.97 3.06 9.67
N LEU A 276 7.68 2.82 9.89
CA LEU A 276 6.60 3.55 9.22
C LEU A 276 6.67 5.05 9.54
N PRO A 277 6.12 5.93 8.67
CA PRO A 277 6.08 7.35 8.95
C PRO A 277 5.47 7.67 10.31
N PRO A 278 5.97 8.70 11.04
CA PRO A 278 5.30 9.16 12.25
C PRO A 278 3.85 9.56 11.99
N VAL A 279 2.95 9.28 12.94
CA VAL A 279 1.56 9.72 12.87
C VAL A 279 1.32 10.89 13.83
N LEU A 280 0.63 11.92 13.35
CA LEU A 280 -0.02 12.92 14.19
C LEU A 280 -1.51 12.61 14.27
N ASP A 281 -1.98 12.33 15.48
CA ASP A 281 -3.37 12.04 15.80
C ASP A 281 -4.07 13.34 16.23
N ILE A 282 -5.06 13.77 15.46
CA ILE A 282 -5.75 15.06 15.58
C ILE A 282 -7.24 14.83 15.78
N GLU A 283 -7.66 14.76 17.04
CA GLU A 283 -9.06 14.54 17.42
C GLU A 283 -9.66 15.63 18.34
N PRO A 284 -9.46 16.94 18.08
CA PRO A 284 -10.07 17.97 18.89
C PRO A 284 -11.57 18.10 18.62
N SER A 285 -12.34 18.32 19.68
CA SER A 285 -13.75 18.73 19.57
C SER A 285 -13.88 20.14 18.97
N THR A 286 -15.03 20.44 18.37
CA THR A 286 -15.36 21.78 17.86
C THR A 286 -15.15 22.88 18.92
N ALA A 287 -15.49 22.60 20.18
CA ALA A 287 -15.29 23.54 21.29
C ALA A 287 -13.79 23.78 21.61
N GLN A 288 -12.95 22.76 21.46
CA GLN A 288 -11.50 22.93 21.59
C GLN A 288 -10.93 23.76 20.44
N ILE A 289 -11.35 23.51 19.21
CA ILE A 289 -10.92 24.27 18.03
C ILE A 289 -11.33 25.75 18.17
N LYS A 290 -12.57 26.03 18.60
CA LYS A 290 -13.03 27.40 18.87
C LYS A 290 -12.16 28.08 19.92
N ARG A 291 -11.81 27.40 21.02
CA ARG A 291 -10.92 27.92 22.07
C ARG A 291 -9.49 28.17 21.58
N MET A 292 -9.00 27.42 20.60
CA MET A 292 -7.69 27.69 19.98
C MET A 292 -7.67 28.99 19.16
N GLY A 293 -8.84 29.54 18.83
CA GLY A 293 -8.98 30.65 17.88
C GLY A 293 -9.42 30.22 16.49
N GLY A 294 -10.02 29.03 16.35
CA GLY A 294 -10.60 28.53 15.10
C GLY A 294 -9.69 27.60 14.29
N PRO A 295 -10.17 27.13 13.12
CA PRO A 295 -9.45 26.18 12.26
C PRO A 295 -8.06 26.67 11.83
N GLU A 296 -7.89 27.97 11.57
CA GLU A 296 -6.61 28.56 11.17
C GLU A 296 -5.56 28.42 12.27
N ALA A 297 -5.96 28.67 13.52
CA ALA A 297 -5.07 28.52 14.67
C ALA A 297 -4.69 27.05 14.90
N LEU A 298 -5.63 26.12 14.76
CA LEU A 298 -5.34 24.69 14.80
C LEU A 298 -4.31 24.31 13.73
N TRP A 299 -4.56 24.68 12.48
CA TRP A 299 -3.69 24.29 11.37
C TRP A 299 -2.31 24.95 11.42
N ARG A 300 -2.18 26.15 12.02
CA ARG A 300 -0.87 26.75 12.31
C ARG A 300 -0.04 25.83 13.21
N GLU A 301 -0.63 25.35 14.31
CA GLU A 301 0.08 24.46 15.25
C GLU A 301 0.34 23.07 14.64
N VAL A 302 -0.62 22.51 13.90
CA VAL A 302 -0.42 21.25 13.18
C VAL A 302 0.73 21.35 12.17
N ARG A 303 0.77 22.40 11.34
CA ARG A 303 1.89 22.63 10.40
C ARG A 303 3.22 22.76 11.13
N ALA A 304 3.23 23.44 12.28
CA ALA A 304 4.44 23.55 13.09
C ALA A 304 4.95 22.17 13.57
N TRP A 305 4.03 21.29 13.99
CA TRP A 305 4.38 19.92 14.35
C TRP A 305 4.92 19.13 13.15
N LEU A 306 4.18 19.12 12.05
CA LEU A 306 4.50 18.35 10.83
C LEU A 306 5.87 18.73 10.28
N ARG A 307 6.19 20.02 10.24
CA ARG A 307 7.48 20.54 9.78
C ARG A 307 8.63 20.03 10.64
N VAL A 308 8.52 20.14 11.96
CA VAL A 308 9.60 19.71 12.89
C VAL A 308 9.83 18.21 12.81
N VAL A 309 8.77 17.41 12.75
CA VAL A 309 8.90 15.95 12.66
C VAL A 309 9.46 15.54 11.31
N ARG A 310 8.96 16.09 10.19
CA ARG A 310 9.48 15.80 8.84
C ARG A 310 10.96 16.14 8.71
N GLN A 311 11.41 17.25 9.29
CA GLN A 311 12.83 17.63 9.30
C GLN A 311 13.70 16.58 10.00
N ARG A 312 13.18 15.91 11.05
CA ARG A 312 13.94 14.91 11.80
C ARG A 312 13.83 13.49 11.24
N SER A 313 12.66 13.12 10.73
CA SER A 313 12.38 11.77 10.22
C SER A 313 12.72 11.59 8.74
N GLY A 314 12.83 12.69 7.98
CA GLY A 314 13.06 12.66 6.52
C GLY A 314 11.84 12.24 5.70
N VAL A 315 10.71 11.93 6.34
CA VAL A 315 9.49 11.42 5.69
C VAL A 315 8.28 12.25 6.10
N ALA A 316 7.28 12.34 5.22
CA ALA A 316 6.04 13.05 5.51
C ALA A 316 5.23 12.30 6.59
N PRO A 317 4.93 12.94 7.75
CA PRO A 317 4.08 12.30 8.74
C PRO A 317 2.67 12.03 8.22
N VAL A 318 2.06 10.95 8.70
CA VAL A 318 0.66 10.57 8.45
C VAL A 318 -0.25 11.34 9.38
N LEU A 319 -1.43 11.74 8.90
CA LEU A 319 -2.46 12.40 9.69
C LEU A 319 -3.54 11.41 10.06
N TYR A 320 -3.71 11.13 11.35
CA TYR A 320 -4.88 10.43 11.84
C TYR A 320 -5.99 11.42 12.20
N ILE A 321 -7.12 11.31 11.51
CA ILE A 321 -8.27 12.22 11.64
C ILE A 321 -9.59 11.48 11.40
N SER A 322 -10.66 11.91 12.06
CA SER A 322 -11.99 11.35 11.84
C SER A 322 -12.62 11.82 10.52
N GLN A 323 -13.60 11.06 10.01
CA GLN A 323 -14.39 11.47 8.84
C GLN A 323 -15.03 12.86 8.99
N MET A 324 -15.57 13.17 10.17
CA MET A 324 -16.14 14.49 10.44
C MET A 324 -15.06 15.57 10.31
N PHE A 325 -13.89 15.34 10.89
CA PHE A 325 -12.78 16.28 10.82
C PHE A 325 -12.32 16.52 9.38
N VAL A 326 -12.26 15.46 8.56
CA VAL A 326 -11.98 15.57 7.13
C VAL A 326 -12.98 16.48 6.42
N ASN A 327 -14.27 16.32 6.67
CA ASN A 327 -15.30 17.08 5.99
C ASN A 327 -15.35 18.55 6.45
N THR A 328 -15.13 18.78 7.75
CA THR A 328 -15.33 20.10 8.37
C THR A 328 -14.07 20.95 8.40
N TYR A 329 -12.90 20.37 8.72
CA TYR A 329 -11.70 21.15 9.04
C TYR A 329 -10.55 20.97 8.04
N LEU A 330 -10.46 19.83 7.33
CA LEU A 330 -9.40 19.64 6.33
C LEU A 330 -9.45 20.61 5.13
N PRO A 331 -10.61 21.13 4.67
CA PRO A 331 -10.65 22.15 3.63
C PRO A 331 -9.87 23.43 3.97
N TYR A 332 -9.65 23.73 5.26
CA TYR A 332 -8.85 24.87 5.72
C TYR A 332 -7.33 24.65 5.59
N ALA A 333 -6.89 23.47 5.15
CA ALA A 333 -5.47 23.15 4.96
C ALA A 333 -5.22 22.35 3.67
N PRO A 334 -5.42 22.96 2.48
CA PRO A 334 -5.21 22.30 1.19
C PRO A 334 -3.75 21.87 0.97
N ASP A 335 -2.79 22.62 1.51
CA ASP A 335 -1.37 22.28 1.53
C ASP A 335 -1.08 20.99 2.32
N VAL A 336 -1.71 20.84 3.49
CA VAL A 336 -1.55 19.63 4.30
C VAL A 336 -2.23 18.43 3.64
N ARG A 337 -3.46 18.63 3.12
CA ARG A 337 -4.25 17.61 2.42
C ARG A 337 -3.52 17.01 1.21
N SER A 338 -2.80 17.85 0.47
CA SER A 338 -2.06 17.43 -0.74
C SER A 338 -0.71 16.80 -0.43
N ASN A 339 -0.07 17.11 0.70
CA ASN A 339 1.30 16.70 0.98
C ASN A 339 1.47 15.58 2.01
N HIS A 340 0.40 15.18 2.71
CA HIS A 340 0.46 14.18 3.77
C HIS A 340 -0.49 13.01 3.53
N PRO A 341 -0.06 11.76 3.79
CA PRO A 341 -0.96 10.62 3.83
C PRO A 341 -1.95 10.74 4.99
N VAL A 342 -3.18 10.26 4.78
CA VAL A 342 -4.27 10.30 5.76
C VAL A 342 -4.60 8.89 6.24
N TRP A 343 -4.66 8.72 7.55
CA TRP A 343 -5.28 7.59 8.23
C TRP A 343 -6.64 8.04 8.75
N ILE A 344 -7.72 7.52 8.18
CA ILE A 344 -9.07 7.97 8.55
C ILE A 344 -9.70 7.06 9.60
N ALA A 345 -10.29 7.64 10.64
CA ALA A 345 -11.19 6.93 11.56
C ALA A 345 -12.62 7.01 11.03
N ARG A 346 -13.19 5.86 10.65
CA ARG A 346 -14.46 5.84 9.91
C ARG A 346 -15.22 4.53 10.05
N TYR A 347 -16.54 4.62 10.24
CA TYR A 347 -17.39 3.44 10.47
C TYR A 347 -18.58 3.32 9.49
N GLY A 348 -18.52 3.92 8.29
CA GLY A 348 -19.59 3.95 7.25
C GLY A 348 -19.08 3.81 5.80
N GLU A 349 -19.89 4.09 4.76
CA GLU A 349 -19.64 3.73 3.33
C GLU A 349 -19.00 4.82 2.42
N TYR A 350 -19.42 6.09 2.44
CA TYR A 350 -18.82 7.29 1.75
C TYR A 350 -17.30 7.66 1.90
N LYS A 351 -16.49 7.64 0.84
CA LYS A 351 -15.09 8.12 0.91
C LYS A 351 -14.91 9.64 0.69
N PRO A 352 -14.14 10.34 1.55
CA PRO A 352 -13.73 11.72 1.31
C PRO A 352 -12.51 11.78 0.37
N ASP A 353 -12.39 12.89 -0.36
CA ASP A 353 -11.30 13.15 -1.30
C ASP A 353 -9.97 13.48 -0.56
N VAL A 354 -9.21 12.46 -0.16
CA VAL A 354 -7.94 12.58 0.58
C VAL A 354 -6.88 11.56 0.11
N ARG A 355 -5.59 11.82 0.41
CA ARG A 355 -4.48 10.86 0.19
C ARG A 355 -4.52 9.72 1.20
N LEU A 356 -5.56 8.87 1.11
CA LEU A 356 -5.83 7.80 2.06
C LEU A 356 -4.72 6.74 2.04
N ALA A 357 -4.07 6.53 3.18
CA ALA A 357 -3.08 5.47 3.42
C ALA A 357 -3.65 4.35 4.29
N TYR A 358 -4.44 4.69 5.31
CA TYR A 358 -5.01 3.73 6.25
C TYR A 358 -6.45 4.06 6.58
N TRP A 359 -7.21 3.03 6.94
CA TRP A 359 -8.56 3.16 7.46
C TRP A 359 -8.66 2.39 8.78
N GLN A 360 -9.00 3.09 9.87
CA GLN A 360 -9.44 2.44 11.10
C GLN A 360 -10.86 1.92 10.92
N LEU A 361 -10.95 0.60 10.78
CA LEU A 361 -12.14 -0.14 10.44
C LEU A 361 -13.10 -0.27 11.63
N CYS A 362 -12.55 -0.43 12.82
CA CYS A 362 -13.30 -0.51 14.06
C CYS A 362 -12.39 -0.25 15.26
N ALA A 363 -12.98 0.23 16.35
CA ALA A 363 -12.32 0.32 17.65
C ALA A 363 -12.58 -0.90 18.55
N ASP A 364 -13.57 -1.73 18.21
CA ASP A 364 -14.06 -2.85 19.01
C ASP A 364 -13.62 -4.22 18.47
N GLY A 365 -12.47 -4.28 17.80
CA GLY A 365 -11.90 -5.53 17.29
C GLY A 365 -11.36 -6.45 18.40
N ARG A 366 -11.01 -7.69 18.01
CA ARG A 366 -10.35 -8.66 18.89
C ARG A 366 -9.08 -9.18 18.23
N VAL A 367 -8.02 -9.30 19.04
CA VAL A 367 -6.72 -9.81 18.63
C VAL A 367 -6.30 -10.87 19.63
N ASN A 368 -6.00 -12.08 19.14
CA ASN A 368 -5.43 -13.13 19.95
C ASN A 368 -4.13 -12.64 20.59
N GLY A 369 -4.00 -12.79 21.91
CA GLY A 369 -2.84 -12.32 22.67
C GLY A 369 -2.97 -10.91 23.26
N ILE A 370 -3.99 -10.13 22.89
CA ILE A 370 -4.32 -8.85 23.54
C ILE A 370 -5.66 -9.01 24.28
N ARG A 371 -5.70 -8.56 25.54
CA ARG A 371 -6.95 -8.58 26.32
C ARG A 371 -7.73 -7.30 26.06
N GLY A 372 -9.02 -7.45 25.75
CA GLY A 372 -9.90 -6.31 25.53
C GLY A 372 -10.10 -6.00 24.06
N GLU A 373 -10.54 -4.78 23.79
CA GLU A 373 -10.80 -4.27 22.44
C GLU A 373 -9.52 -3.67 21.86
N VAL A 374 -9.39 -3.82 20.54
CA VAL A 374 -8.23 -3.35 19.80
C VAL A 374 -8.71 -2.69 18.52
N ASP A 375 -8.14 -1.53 18.24
CA ASP A 375 -8.36 -0.79 17.02
C ASP A 375 -7.79 -1.57 15.83
N ILE A 376 -8.64 -1.91 14.86
CA ILE A 376 -8.26 -2.66 13.66
C ILE A 376 -8.19 -1.71 12.49
N ASN A 377 -7.08 -1.78 11.76
CA ASN A 377 -6.77 -0.92 10.65
C ASN A 377 -6.56 -1.71 9.36
N VAL A 378 -6.87 -1.09 8.24
CA VAL A 378 -6.64 -1.63 6.90
C VAL A 378 -5.84 -0.62 6.09
N PHE A 379 -4.75 -1.05 5.48
CA PHE A 379 -4.01 -0.22 4.54
C PHE A 379 -4.80 -0.06 3.23
N ASN A 380 -4.74 1.12 2.64
CA ASN A 380 -5.44 1.46 1.40
C ASN A 380 -4.69 0.92 0.17
N GLY A 381 -4.70 -0.39 0.03
CA GLY A 381 -4.04 -1.11 -1.05
C GLY A 381 -3.84 -2.58 -0.69
N TYR A 382 -3.21 -3.32 -1.59
CA TYR A 382 -2.85 -4.71 -1.39
C TYR A 382 -1.34 -4.83 -1.22
N LYS A 383 -0.81 -6.04 -1.39
CA LYS A 383 0.58 -6.38 -1.12
C LYS A 383 1.58 -5.51 -1.89
N ASP A 384 1.30 -5.19 -3.15
CA ASP A 384 2.22 -4.43 -4.01
C ASP A 384 2.23 -2.94 -3.63
N GLU A 385 1.05 -2.36 -3.42
CA GLU A 385 0.93 -0.97 -2.95
C GLU A 385 1.53 -0.80 -1.57
N PHE A 386 1.37 -1.79 -0.68
CA PHE A 386 1.96 -1.77 0.65
C PHE A 386 3.48 -1.83 0.58
N ARG A 387 4.04 -2.70 -0.27
CA ARG A 387 5.49 -2.77 -0.50
C ARG A 387 6.06 -1.44 -1.01
N LEU A 388 5.41 -0.86 -2.03
CA LEU A 388 5.80 0.45 -2.57
C LEU A 388 5.69 1.55 -1.51
N PHE A 389 4.64 1.51 -0.69
CA PHE A 389 4.48 2.44 0.42
C PHE A 389 5.65 2.34 1.40
N LEU A 390 6.03 1.13 1.80
CA LEU A 390 7.17 0.89 2.69
C LEU A 390 8.48 1.41 2.09
N GLU A 391 8.77 1.12 0.82
CA GLU A 391 9.99 1.56 0.14
C GLU A 391 10.09 3.09 0.04
N GLN A 392 8.96 3.77 -0.17
CA GLN A 392 8.92 5.21 -0.42
C GLN A 392 8.80 6.05 0.85
N ASN A 393 8.10 5.54 1.87
CA ASN A 393 7.66 6.36 3.01
C ASN A 393 8.29 5.94 4.34
N CYS A 394 8.93 4.77 4.44
CA CYS A 394 9.64 4.41 5.67
C CYS A 394 10.86 5.31 5.89
N ILE A 395 11.20 5.49 7.18
CA ILE A 395 12.36 6.26 7.63
C ILE A 395 13.63 5.61 7.06
N ARG A 396 14.52 6.43 6.49
CA ARG A 396 15.70 5.98 5.73
C ARG A 396 16.98 5.89 6.56
#